data_AF-A0A3M2RBU3-F1
#
_entry.id   AF-A0A3M2RBU3-F1
#
_cell.length_a   1.000
_cell.length_b   1.000
_cell.length_c   1.000
_cell.angle_alpha   90.00
_cell.angle_beta   90.00
_cell.angle_gamma   90.00
#
_symmetry.space_group_name_H-M   'P 1'
#
loop_
_entity.id
_entity.type
_entity.pdbx_description
1 polymer ?
#
loop_
_entity_poly.entity_id
_entity_poly.type
_entity_poly.pdbx_seq_one_letter_code
_entity_poly.pdbx_strand_id
1 'polypeptide(L)'
;MADSRHSLFYQFSASDWDGFLKGVEKEGLRADASGFIAQTPHPSALGAALTHPQITTDYSEALLELITPVFSSTDDMLASLRDTHQFVQQNLNDEVFWAASMPCEINGNESIPVAEFGTSNIGQLKHVYRQGLAVRYGRIMQSIAGAHYNLSLPDSFWKKWQEVTGNTGALKDFKSEQYFWMIRNFRRRSWLLMLLFGASPALDASFVAGVKHDLKRFDDRTWAGQYATSLRMGDLGYHNNAQASLNICFNELTTYTQTLDQAIHTDWPDYEAIGTRRNGEFIQLNTSILQIENEYYSAIRPKRTTERGEKPIQALDARGVEYIEVRCLDLDPFSPIGINREQVDFLDLFLLDCLLSDSPVIGKDECDRLDDGYKDAVAHGRWKDLTLCQGGSRVSVGSAANELLTRLRPLAELLDRWQGCETYQAALSAQQGKIEGDDWSVPSARVMEAMTASGLGHRDWVLSVSQQHKQTLTEKPMPAETLARFEAMTRDSKAEQAAMEAADTQPFSEFLEDYLKS
;
A
#
# COMPACT_ATOMS: atom_id res chain seq x y z
N MET A 1 15.40 12.56 -34.76
CA MET A 1 15.36 12.59 -33.29
C MET A 1 14.03 12.00 -32.91
N ALA A 2 13.98 10.93 -32.12
CA ALA A 2 12.69 10.41 -31.66
C ALA A 2 12.03 11.51 -30.81
N ASP A 3 10.74 11.77 -31.05
CA ASP A 3 9.99 12.72 -30.23
C ASP A 3 9.99 12.24 -28.78
N SER A 4 10.13 13.17 -27.83
CA SER A 4 10.02 12.81 -26.41
C SER A 4 8.61 12.24 -26.15
N ARG A 5 8.48 11.33 -25.18
CA ARG A 5 7.18 10.75 -24.82
C ARG A 5 6.17 11.82 -24.36
N HIS A 6 6.62 12.88 -23.68
CA HIS A 6 5.78 14.07 -23.43
C HIS A 6 5.31 14.73 -24.73
N SER A 7 6.18 14.87 -25.73
CA SER A 7 5.82 15.40 -27.05
C SER A 7 4.78 14.53 -27.78
N LEU A 8 4.89 13.20 -27.67
CA LEU A 8 3.88 12.28 -28.20
C LEU A 8 2.54 12.44 -27.46
N PHE A 9 2.57 12.61 -26.13
CA PHE A 9 1.36 12.83 -25.35
C PHE A 9 0.68 14.16 -25.68
N TYR A 10 1.44 15.21 -26.02
CA TYR A 10 0.86 16.47 -26.49
C TYR A 10 0.14 16.37 -27.85
N GLN A 11 0.23 15.23 -28.54
CA GLN A 11 -0.60 14.95 -29.73
C GLN A 11 -2.03 14.54 -29.36
N PHE A 12 -2.30 14.22 -28.09
CA PHE A 12 -3.65 13.95 -27.60
C PHE A 12 -4.48 15.23 -27.59
N SER A 13 -5.76 15.07 -27.87
CA SER A 13 -6.78 16.09 -27.64
C SER A 13 -7.57 15.80 -26.36
N ALA A 14 -8.37 16.76 -25.91
CA ALA A 14 -9.26 16.56 -24.78
C ALA A 14 -10.22 15.36 -24.97
N SER A 15 -10.63 15.08 -26.22
CA SER A 15 -11.50 13.93 -26.54
C SER A 15 -10.79 12.57 -26.51
N ASP A 16 -9.46 12.55 -26.47
CA ASP A 16 -8.68 11.31 -26.33
C ASP A 16 -8.37 10.96 -24.86
N TRP A 17 -8.78 11.82 -23.92
CA TRP A 17 -8.49 11.71 -22.50
C TRP A 17 -9.74 11.40 -21.68
N ASP A 18 -9.94 10.11 -21.39
CA ASP A 18 -11.04 9.62 -20.54
C ASP A 18 -10.70 9.64 -19.03
N GLY A 19 -9.53 10.15 -18.66
CA GLY A 19 -9.05 10.18 -17.29
C GLY A 19 -8.49 8.86 -16.78
N PHE A 20 -8.32 8.80 -15.45
CA PHE A 20 -7.75 7.67 -14.74
C PHE A 20 -8.84 6.75 -14.19
N LEU A 21 -8.54 5.46 -14.10
CA LEU A 21 -9.29 4.51 -13.29
C LEU A 21 -8.51 4.24 -12.01
N LYS A 22 -9.18 4.36 -10.86
CA LYS A 22 -8.53 4.37 -9.56
C LYS A 22 -9.30 3.62 -8.49
N GLY A 23 -8.56 3.06 -7.54
CA GLY A 23 -9.10 2.46 -6.32
C GLY A 23 -8.11 2.60 -5.18
N VAL A 24 -8.59 2.45 -3.95
CA VAL A 24 -7.76 2.53 -2.74
C VAL A 24 -8.05 1.34 -1.84
N GLU A 25 -6.98 0.81 -1.27
CA GLU A 25 -7.03 -0.06 -0.09
C GLU A 25 -6.50 0.75 1.10
N LYS A 26 -7.19 0.69 2.24
CA LYS A 26 -6.79 1.38 3.47
C LYS A 26 -6.85 0.41 4.63
N GLU A 27 -5.70 0.18 5.26
CA GLU A 27 -5.57 -0.69 6.43
C GLU A 27 -5.71 0.11 7.74
N GLY A 28 -5.97 -0.58 8.85
CA GLY A 28 -5.83 -0.01 10.18
C GLY A 28 -6.16 -1.00 11.29
N LEU A 29 -5.54 -0.82 12.46
CA LEU A 29 -5.87 -1.65 13.61
C LEU A 29 -7.17 -1.19 14.23
N ARG A 30 -7.95 -2.14 14.75
CA ARG A 30 -8.91 -1.90 15.80
C ARG A 30 -8.14 -1.78 17.12
N ALA A 31 -8.37 -0.69 17.83
CA ALA A 31 -7.79 -0.46 19.15
C ALA A 31 -8.91 -0.25 20.18
N ASP A 32 -8.67 -0.72 21.39
CA ASP A 32 -9.59 -0.48 22.51
C ASP A 32 -9.53 0.97 22.99
N ALA A 33 -10.41 1.31 23.94
CA ALA A 33 -10.49 2.65 24.52
C ALA A 33 -9.23 3.11 25.27
N SER A 34 -8.28 2.20 25.54
CA SER A 34 -6.99 2.48 26.20
C SER A 34 -5.82 2.54 25.21
N GLY A 35 -6.05 2.33 23.92
CA GLY A 35 -5.02 2.35 22.88
C GLY A 35 -4.22 1.06 22.79
N PHE A 36 -4.78 -0.08 23.22
CA PHE A 36 -4.22 -1.40 22.98
C PHE A 36 -4.87 -2.06 21.76
N ILE A 37 -4.14 -2.94 21.09
CA ILE A 37 -4.71 -3.76 20.00
C ILE A 37 -5.92 -4.56 20.47
N ALA A 38 -7.03 -4.46 19.74
CA ALA A 38 -8.28 -5.12 20.07
C ALA A 38 -8.12 -6.66 20.03
N GLN A 39 -8.72 -7.33 21.02
CA GLN A 39 -8.72 -8.80 21.15
C GLN A 39 -10.05 -9.43 20.73
N THR A 40 -11.05 -8.61 20.41
CA THR A 40 -12.34 -9.09 19.94
C THR A 40 -12.21 -9.64 18.50
N PRO A 41 -13.06 -10.60 18.10
CA PRO A 41 -13.07 -11.09 16.73
C PRO A 41 -13.53 -10.01 15.74
N HIS A 42 -13.37 -10.25 14.45
CA HIS A 42 -13.93 -9.42 13.39
C HIS A 42 -15.43 -9.19 13.65
N PRO A 43 -15.90 -7.93 13.75
CA PRO A 43 -17.28 -7.66 14.11
C PRO A 43 -18.25 -8.28 13.11
N SER A 44 -19.17 -9.14 13.59
CA SER A 44 -20.12 -9.85 12.73
C SER A 44 -20.99 -8.90 11.88
N ALA A 45 -21.22 -7.67 12.32
CA ALA A 45 -21.95 -6.67 11.53
C ALA A 45 -21.22 -6.23 10.25
N LEU A 46 -19.91 -6.45 10.16
CA LEU A 46 -19.09 -6.15 8.98
C LEU A 46 -19.07 -7.29 7.94
N GLY A 47 -19.74 -8.41 8.21
CA GLY A 47 -19.86 -9.51 7.26
C GLY A 47 -18.83 -10.62 7.51
N ALA A 48 -18.45 -11.29 6.44
CA ALA A 48 -17.42 -12.31 6.41
C ALA A 48 -16.16 -11.73 5.75
N ALA A 49 -15.05 -11.62 6.48
CA ALA A 49 -13.81 -11.05 5.97
C ALA A 49 -13.31 -11.77 4.69
N LEU A 50 -13.58 -13.07 4.54
CA LEU A 50 -13.17 -13.83 3.35
C LEU A 50 -13.83 -13.35 2.05
N THR A 51 -15.08 -12.87 2.11
CA THR A 51 -15.94 -12.69 0.93
C THR A 51 -16.58 -11.31 0.84
N HIS A 52 -16.49 -10.48 1.89
CA HIS A 52 -17.06 -9.15 1.85
C HIS A 52 -16.28 -8.25 0.87
N PRO A 53 -16.96 -7.60 -0.10
CA PRO A 53 -16.28 -6.99 -1.24
C PRO A 53 -15.50 -5.71 -0.92
N GLN A 54 -15.71 -5.12 0.26
CA GLN A 54 -15.15 -3.81 0.63
C GLN A 54 -14.50 -3.78 2.02
N ILE A 55 -14.64 -4.83 2.82
CA ILE A 55 -14.21 -4.85 4.22
C ILE A 55 -13.65 -6.24 4.49
N THR A 56 -12.37 -6.34 4.77
CA THR A 56 -11.69 -7.59 5.07
C THR A 56 -10.69 -7.35 6.20
N THR A 57 -9.87 -8.35 6.49
CA THR A 57 -8.72 -8.26 7.39
C THR A 57 -7.45 -8.60 6.62
N ASP A 58 -6.38 -7.85 6.87
CA ASP A 58 -5.04 -8.21 6.42
C ASP A 58 -4.46 -9.26 7.41
N TYR A 59 -3.26 -9.06 7.97
CA TYR A 59 -2.56 -10.09 8.73
C TYR A 59 -3.28 -10.48 10.02
N SER A 60 -3.78 -9.49 10.75
CA SER A 60 -4.37 -9.66 12.08
C SER A 60 -5.90 -9.61 12.02
N GLU A 61 -6.55 -10.36 12.91
CA GLU A 61 -8.00 -10.28 13.11
C GLU A 61 -8.45 -8.86 13.53
N ALA A 62 -7.53 -8.11 14.14
CA ALA A 62 -7.72 -6.71 14.49
C ALA A 62 -7.32 -5.73 13.38
N LEU A 63 -6.64 -6.16 12.31
CA LEU A 63 -6.18 -5.29 11.22
C LEU A 63 -7.20 -5.30 10.08
N LEU A 64 -8.14 -4.35 10.12
CA LEU A 64 -9.12 -4.19 9.05
C LEU A 64 -8.46 -3.60 7.80
N GLU A 65 -8.94 -4.02 6.64
CA GLU A 65 -8.57 -3.50 5.32
C GLU A 65 -9.86 -3.11 4.59
N LEU A 66 -9.94 -1.84 4.18
CA LEU A 66 -11.09 -1.28 3.46
C LEU A 66 -10.72 -1.09 2.00
N ILE A 67 -11.53 -1.65 1.10
CA ILE A 67 -11.22 -1.73 -0.33
C ILE A 67 -12.33 -1.02 -1.10
N THR A 68 -11.97 -0.03 -1.91
CA THR A 68 -12.93 0.62 -2.80
C THR A 68 -13.12 -0.19 -4.08
N PRO A 69 -14.31 -0.14 -4.72
CA PRO A 69 -14.43 -0.42 -6.15
C PRO A 69 -13.50 0.45 -6.99
N VAL A 70 -13.41 0.15 -8.28
CA VAL A 70 -12.71 1.00 -9.26
C VAL A 70 -13.63 2.15 -9.68
N PHE A 71 -13.12 3.38 -9.64
CA PHE A 71 -13.82 4.59 -10.02
C PHE A 71 -13.05 5.37 -11.09
N SER A 72 -13.76 6.19 -11.86
CA SER A 72 -13.18 7.13 -12.82
C SER A 72 -13.00 8.55 -12.25
N SER A 73 -13.41 8.79 -11.00
CA SER A 73 -13.31 10.09 -10.35
C SER A 73 -12.71 9.96 -8.94
N THR A 74 -11.92 10.95 -8.52
CA THR A 74 -11.39 10.98 -7.15
C THR A 74 -12.51 11.18 -6.13
N ASP A 75 -13.54 11.95 -6.47
CA ASP A 75 -14.65 12.25 -5.55
C ASP A 75 -15.47 11.01 -5.21
N ASP A 76 -15.84 10.19 -6.22
CA ASP A 76 -16.61 8.96 -5.99
C ASP A 76 -15.78 7.93 -5.21
N MET A 77 -14.48 7.82 -5.51
CA MET A 77 -13.57 6.94 -4.78
C MET A 77 -13.46 7.33 -3.30
N LEU A 78 -13.23 8.61 -3.00
CA LEU A 78 -13.14 9.10 -1.62
C LEU A 78 -14.50 9.06 -0.90
N ALA A 79 -15.61 9.26 -1.62
CA ALA A 79 -16.95 9.08 -1.08
C ALA A 79 -17.21 7.63 -0.72
N SER A 80 -16.88 6.68 -1.59
CA SER A 80 -16.99 5.25 -1.32
C SER A 80 -16.13 4.83 -0.12
N LEU A 81 -14.89 5.30 -0.03
CA LEU A 81 -14.02 4.99 1.11
C LEU A 81 -14.59 5.57 2.42
N ARG A 82 -15.15 6.79 2.38
CA ARG A 82 -15.79 7.42 3.53
C ARG A 82 -17.04 6.67 3.98
N ASP A 83 -17.86 6.23 3.05
CA ASP A 83 -19.04 5.40 3.32
C ASP A 83 -18.63 4.10 4.05
N THR A 84 -17.61 3.41 3.55
CA THR A 84 -17.08 2.19 4.19
C THR A 84 -16.52 2.48 5.59
N HIS A 85 -15.76 3.56 5.75
CA HIS A 85 -15.25 4.02 7.04
C HIS A 85 -16.36 4.31 8.05
N GLN A 86 -17.41 4.99 7.62
CA GLN A 86 -18.56 5.32 8.46
C GLN A 86 -19.28 4.04 8.91
N PHE A 87 -19.52 3.11 7.99
CA PHE A 87 -20.14 1.81 8.33
C PHE A 87 -19.29 1.04 9.34
N VAL A 88 -17.97 1.00 9.15
CA VAL A 88 -17.04 0.36 10.09
C VAL A 88 -17.14 1.01 11.46
N GLN A 89 -16.94 2.33 11.57
CA GLN A 89 -16.92 3.04 12.85
C GLN A 89 -18.24 2.92 13.63
N GLN A 90 -19.38 2.83 12.95
CA GLN A 90 -20.69 2.58 13.57
C GLN A 90 -20.81 1.18 14.21
N ASN A 91 -19.98 0.23 13.76
CA ASN A 91 -20.03 -1.18 14.16
C ASN A 91 -18.82 -1.61 15.02
N LEU A 92 -17.96 -0.66 15.45
CA LEU A 92 -16.82 -0.93 16.33
C LEU A 92 -17.11 -0.82 17.83
N ASN A 93 -18.36 -0.54 18.24
CA ASN A 93 -18.74 -0.36 19.65
C ASN A 93 -17.83 0.65 20.37
N ASP A 94 -17.07 0.23 21.40
CA ASP A 94 -16.14 1.07 22.16
C ASP A 94 -14.72 1.13 21.54
N GLU A 95 -14.44 0.34 20.51
CA GLU A 95 -13.16 0.37 19.79
C GLU A 95 -13.09 1.56 18.83
N VAL A 96 -11.87 1.90 18.43
CA VAL A 96 -11.60 2.88 17.37
C VAL A 96 -10.86 2.21 16.21
N PHE A 97 -11.08 2.71 15.01
CA PHE A 97 -10.22 2.40 13.88
C PHE A 97 -8.98 3.32 13.92
N TRP A 98 -7.82 2.72 14.19
CA TRP A 98 -6.55 3.41 14.42
C TRP A 98 -6.12 4.25 13.21
N ALA A 99 -5.77 5.51 13.46
CA ALA A 99 -5.56 6.52 12.43
C ALA A 99 -4.13 6.58 11.85
N ALA A 100 -3.15 5.92 12.46
CA ALA A 100 -1.74 6.01 12.05
C ALA A 100 -1.19 4.68 11.51
N SER A 101 -0.15 4.76 10.68
CA SER A 101 0.54 3.59 10.14
C SER A 101 1.25 2.74 11.19
N MET A 102 1.94 3.40 12.13
CA MET A 102 2.59 2.68 13.23
C MET A 102 1.55 2.29 14.27
N PRO A 103 1.62 1.06 14.79
CA PRO A 103 0.51 0.45 15.52
C PRO A 103 0.23 1.14 16.86
N CYS A 104 -0.93 0.78 17.43
CA CYS A 104 -1.26 1.00 18.83
C CYS A 104 -0.39 0.11 19.75
N GLU A 105 -0.58 0.19 21.07
CA GLU A 105 0.24 -0.58 22.00
C GLU A 105 -0.01 -2.10 21.86
N ILE A 106 1.09 -2.85 21.83
CA ILE A 106 1.10 -4.30 21.61
C ILE A 106 1.86 -4.98 22.76
N ASN A 107 1.30 -6.06 23.31
CA ASN A 107 1.91 -6.83 24.39
C ASN A 107 2.66 -8.06 23.84
N GLY A 108 3.66 -7.79 23.01
CA GLY A 108 4.45 -8.81 22.32
C GLY A 108 3.70 -9.52 21.18
N ASN A 109 4.36 -10.48 20.54
CA ASN A 109 3.84 -11.15 19.34
C ASN A 109 2.48 -11.82 19.56
N GLU A 110 2.27 -12.48 20.70
CA GLU A 110 1.04 -13.23 20.95
C GLU A 110 -0.19 -12.36 21.21
N SER A 111 -0.04 -11.06 21.49
CA SER A 111 -1.19 -10.16 21.62
C SER A 111 -1.77 -9.73 20.27
N ILE A 112 -1.16 -10.13 19.16
CA ILE A 112 -1.65 -9.86 17.81
C ILE A 112 -2.39 -11.11 17.32
N PRO A 113 -3.74 -11.09 17.31
CA PRO A 113 -4.53 -12.23 16.85
C PRO A 113 -4.35 -12.40 15.34
N VAL A 114 -4.09 -13.63 14.87
CA VAL A 114 -3.99 -13.92 13.43
C VAL A 114 -5.39 -13.90 12.81
N ALA A 115 -5.55 -13.33 11.62
CA ALA A 115 -6.86 -13.22 10.98
C ALA A 115 -7.49 -14.59 10.69
N GLU A 116 -8.80 -14.68 10.93
CA GLU A 116 -9.61 -15.87 10.76
C GLU A 116 -10.53 -15.73 9.51
N PHE A 117 -10.60 -16.78 8.70
CA PHE A 117 -11.35 -16.77 7.44
C PHE A 117 -12.32 -17.96 7.32
N GLY A 118 -12.74 -18.52 8.45
CA GLY A 118 -13.62 -19.68 8.51
C GLY A 118 -12.93 -20.99 8.17
N THR A 119 -13.74 -21.99 7.83
CA THR A 119 -13.29 -23.40 7.73
C THR A 119 -13.08 -23.89 6.30
N SER A 120 -13.40 -23.06 5.30
CA SER A 120 -13.17 -23.44 3.91
C SER A 120 -11.68 -23.63 3.63
N ASN A 121 -11.32 -24.44 2.64
CA ASN A 121 -9.93 -24.69 2.26
C ASN A 121 -9.19 -23.39 1.91
N ILE A 122 -9.85 -22.46 1.22
CA ILE A 122 -9.30 -21.13 0.91
C ILE A 122 -9.15 -20.27 2.18
N GLY A 123 -10.10 -20.36 3.11
CA GLY A 123 -10.02 -19.68 4.41
C GLY A 123 -8.83 -20.20 5.23
N GLN A 124 -8.68 -21.51 5.33
CA GLN A 124 -7.54 -22.17 5.98
C GLN A 124 -6.21 -21.82 5.30
N LEU A 125 -6.16 -21.79 3.96
CA LEU A 125 -4.97 -21.36 3.21
C LEU A 125 -4.53 -19.93 3.61
N LYS A 126 -5.48 -18.99 3.67
CA LYS A 126 -5.22 -17.59 4.08
C LYS A 126 -4.77 -17.49 5.54
N HIS A 127 -5.31 -18.31 6.43
CA HIS A 127 -4.92 -18.35 7.84
C HIS A 127 -3.51 -18.95 8.00
N VAL A 128 -3.24 -20.12 7.42
CA VAL A 128 -1.93 -20.79 7.49
C VAL A 128 -0.83 -19.95 6.85
N TYR A 129 -1.12 -19.22 5.77
CA TYR A 129 -0.20 -18.23 5.21
C TYR A 129 0.27 -17.22 6.26
N ARG A 130 -0.65 -16.67 7.05
CA ARG A 130 -0.35 -15.69 8.11
C ARG A 130 0.35 -16.33 9.30
N GLN A 131 0.02 -17.58 9.66
CA GLN A 131 0.82 -18.35 10.62
C GLN A 131 2.27 -18.49 10.13
N GLY A 132 2.46 -18.72 8.83
CA GLY A 132 3.77 -18.74 8.19
C GLY A 132 4.51 -17.42 8.34
N LEU A 133 3.83 -16.30 8.10
CA LEU A 133 4.42 -14.98 8.34
C LEU A 133 4.81 -14.79 9.82
N ALA A 134 3.99 -15.28 10.76
CA ALA A 134 4.26 -15.21 12.19
C ALA A 134 5.56 -15.94 12.56
N VAL A 135 5.77 -17.17 12.06
CA VAL A 135 6.97 -17.95 12.40
C VAL A 135 8.23 -17.49 11.65
N ARG A 136 8.07 -16.85 10.49
CA ARG A 136 9.19 -16.35 9.66
C ARG A 136 9.66 -14.95 10.06
N TYR A 137 8.74 -14.06 10.46
CA TYR A 137 8.99 -12.63 10.65
C TYR A 137 8.59 -12.10 12.02
N GLY A 138 7.82 -12.87 12.80
CA GLY A 138 7.10 -12.35 13.97
C GLY A 138 5.82 -11.61 13.56
N ARG A 139 4.95 -11.39 14.56
CA ARG A 139 3.64 -10.75 14.38
C ARG A 139 3.70 -9.22 14.46
N ILE A 140 4.65 -8.66 15.22
CA ILE A 140 4.74 -7.21 15.49
C ILE A 140 4.87 -6.40 14.20
N MET A 141 5.78 -6.78 13.30
CA MET A 141 5.97 -6.07 12.02
C MET A 141 4.70 -6.07 11.15
N GLN A 142 3.90 -7.13 11.26
CA GLN A 142 2.69 -7.33 10.45
C GLN A 142 1.50 -6.49 10.94
N SER A 143 1.62 -5.78 12.06
CA SER A 143 0.59 -4.87 12.55
C SER A 143 0.74 -3.44 12.04
N ILE A 144 1.74 -3.16 11.20
CA ILE A 144 1.87 -1.89 10.51
C ILE A 144 0.78 -1.79 9.44
N ALA A 145 0.10 -0.65 9.38
CA ALA A 145 -0.93 -0.36 8.40
C ALA A 145 -0.47 0.65 7.36
N GLY A 146 -0.94 0.53 6.13
CA GLY A 146 -0.74 1.52 5.06
C GLY A 146 -1.99 1.80 4.24
N ALA A 147 -1.80 2.60 3.20
CA ALA A 147 -2.75 2.73 2.10
C ALA A 147 -2.11 2.25 0.80
N HIS A 148 -2.89 1.59 -0.05
CA HIS A 148 -2.50 1.24 -1.40
C HIS A 148 -3.30 2.07 -2.40
N TYR A 149 -2.61 2.67 -3.36
CA TYR A 149 -3.25 3.39 -4.47
C TYR A 149 -3.17 2.56 -5.74
N ASN A 150 -4.33 2.14 -6.24
CA ASN A 150 -4.48 1.34 -7.44
C ASN A 150 -4.79 2.26 -8.62
N LEU A 151 -3.96 2.24 -9.67
CA LEU A 151 -4.12 3.08 -10.86
C LEU A 151 -4.10 2.25 -12.14
N SER A 152 -5.07 2.50 -13.02
CA SER A 152 -5.03 2.09 -14.41
C SER A 152 -5.50 3.20 -15.35
N LEU A 153 -5.26 2.97 -16.65
CA LEU A 153 -5.76 3.83 -17.73
C LEU A 153 -6.71 3.00 -18.59
N PRO A 154 -7.79 3.61 -19.12
CA PRO A 154 -8.76 2.89 -19.93
C PRO A 154 -8.14 2.41 -21.26
N ASP A 155 -8.75 1.40 -21.87
CA ASP A 155 -8.25 0.85 -23.14
C ASP A 155 -8.27 1.86 -24.30
N SER A 156 -9.12 2.89 -24.24
CA SER A 156 -9.11 4.03 -25.16
C SER A 156 -7.77 4.77 -25.13
N PHE A 157 -7.28 5.11 -23.93
CA PHE A 157 -5.96 5.70 -23.74
C PHE A 157 -4.87 4.80 -24.33
N TRP A 158 -4.88 3.50 -24.01
CA TRP A 158 -3.81 2.60 -24.45
C TRP A 158 -3.76 2.42 -25.97
N LYS A 159 -4.91 2.35 -26.63
CA LYS A 159 -4.99 2.28 -28.10
C LYS A 159 -4.41 3.55 -28.72
N LYS A 160 -4.75 4.73 -28.18
CA LYS A 160 -4.20 5.99 -28.68
C LYS A 160 -2.70 6.10 -28.42
N TRP A 161 -2.26 5.69 -27.23
CA TRP A 161 -0.85 5.68 -26.86
C TRP A 161 -0.02 4.74 -27.75
N GLN A 162 -0.58 3.57 -28.08
CA GLN A 162 0.03 2.61 -29.01
C GLN A 162 0.17 3.19 -30.42
N GLU A 163 -0.86 3.89 -30.91
CA GLU A 163 -0.86 4.57 -32.20
C GLU A 163 0.25 5.61 -32.29
N VAL A 164 0.32 6.55 -31.33
CA VAL A 164 1.30 7.66 -31.38
C VAL A 164 2.75 7.20 -31.14
N THR A 165 2.94 6.07 -30.45
CA THR A 165 4.27 5.47 -30.27
C THR A 165 4.68 4.59 -31.46
N GLY A 166 3.79 4.38 -32.43
CA GLY A 166 4.06 3.56 -33.62
C GLY A 166 4.21 2.07 -33.33
N ASN A 167 3.73 1.59 -32.18
CA ASN A 167 3.76 0.18 -31.84
C ASN A 167 2.63 -0.57 -32.56
N THR A 168 2.92 -1.76 -33.10
CA THR A 168 1.95 -2.59 -33.86
C THR A 168 1.73 -3.98 -33.23
N GLY A 169 2.23 -4.18 -32.02
CA GLY A 169 2.11 -5.44 -31.28
C GLY A 169 0.72 -5.66 -30.68
N ALA A 170 0.54 -6.77 -29.96
CA ALA A 170 -0.68 -7.01 -29.22
C ALA A 170 -0.84 -5.98 -28.09
N LEU A 171 -2.05 -5.43 -27.92
CA LEU A 171 -2.32 -4.40 -26.90
C LEU A 171 -1.96 -4.87 -25.49
N LYS A 172 -2.14 -6.17 -25.19
CA LYS A 172 -1.76 -6.81 -23.91
C LYS A 172 -0.28 -6.62 -23.58
N ASP A 173 0.58 -6.95 -24.54
CA ASP A 173 2.03 -6.93 -24.36
C ASP A 173 2.51 -5.48 -24.30
N PHE A 174 1.94 -4.61 -25.15
CA PHE A 174 2.20 -3.18 -25.10
C PHE A 174 1.85 -2.58 -23.73
N LYS A 175 0.63 -2.81 -23.21
CA LYS A 175 0.23 -2.34 -21.86
C LYS A 175 1.21 -2.81 -20.79
N SER A 176 1.59 -4.08 -20.81
CA SER A 176 2.53 -4.64 -19.84
C SER A 176 3.90 -3.97 -19.92
N GLU A 177 4.45 -3.79 -21.12
CA GLU A 177 5.71 -3.07 -21.34
C GLU A 177 5.62 -1.62 -20.82
N GLN A 178 4.52 -0.92 -21.10
CA GLN A 178 4.31 0.46 -20.66
C GLN A 178 4.12 0.59 -19.13
N TYR A 179 3.49 -0.38 -18.48
CA TYR A 179 3.43 -0.39 -17.01
C TYR A 179 4.79 -0.65 -16.37
N PHE A 180 5.60 -1.57 -16.91
CA PHE A 180 6.99 -1.74 -16.45
C PHE A 180 7.86 -0.50 -16.73
N TRP A 181 7.60 0.20 -17.84
CA TRP A 181 8.20 1.51 -18.13
C TRP A 181 7.90 2.53 -17.03
N MET A 182 6.63 2.63 -16.62
CA MET A 182 6.19 3.47 -15.51
C MET A 182 6.83 3.04 -14.18
N ILE A 183 6.86 1.74 -13.87
CA ILE A 183 7.41 1.20 -12.61
C ILE A 183 8.90 1.57 -12.45
N ARG A 184 9.71 1.48 -13.50
CA ARG A 184 11.12 1.90 -13.42
C ARG A 184 11.27 3.38 -13.07
N ASN A 185 10.43 4.25 -13.62
CA ASN A 185 10.44 5.67 -13.27
C ASN A 185 9.87 5.93 -11.87
N PHE A 186 8.87 5.16 -11.44
CA PHE A 186 8.41 5.16 -10.06
C PHE A 186 9.58 4.84 -9.11
N ARG A 187 10.35 3.78 -9.36
CA ARG A 187 11.52 3.42 -8.54
C ARG A 187 12.57 4.54 -8.45
N ARG A 188 12.78 5.29 -9.54
CA ARG A 188 13.70 6.44 -9.55
C ARG A 188 13.25 7.62 -8.69
N ARG A 189 11.95 7.68 -8.36
CA ARG A 189 11.30 8.91 -7.86
C ARG A 189 10.46 8.70 -6.61
N SER A 190 10.21 7.46 -6.19
CA SER A 190 9.32 7.10 -5.08
C SER A 190 9.81 7.64 -3.72
N TRP A 191 11.09 7.95 -3.59
CA TRP A 191 11.65 8.68 -2.43
C TRP A 191 10.95 10.03 -2.21
N LEU A 192 10.44 10.67 -3.28
CA LEU A 192 9.67 11.92 -3.19
C LEU A 192 8.35 11.70 -2.44
N LEU A 193 7.70 10.54 -2.63
CA LEU A 193 6.47 10.22 -1.91
C LEU A 193 6.73 10.05 -0.42
N MET A 194 7.91 9.53 -0.04
CA MET A 194 8.30 9.44 1.38
C MET A 194 8.46 10.83 1.99
N LEU A 195 9.10 11.75 1.27
CA LEU A 195 9.21 13.13 1.71
C LEU A 195 7.85 13.83 1.85
N LEU A 196 6.99 13.73 0.83
CA LEU A 196 5.74 14.50 0.74
C LEU A 196 4.58 13.91 1.54
N PHE A 197 4.58 12.59 1.76
CA PHE A 197 3.44 11.86 2.32
C PHE A 197 3.80 10.92 3.47
N GLY A 198 5.08 10.72 3.77
CA GLY A 198 5.49 9.98 4.96
C GLY A 198 4.95 10.65 6.22
N ALA A 199 4.23 9.90 7.03
CA ALA A 199 3.45 10.37 8.18
C ALA A 199 3.68 9.52 9.44
N SER A 200 4.73 8.70 9.45
CA SER A 200 5.06 7.84 10.59
C SER A 200 6.47 8.10 11.15
N PRO A 201 6.78 9.29 11.67
CA PRO A 201 8.10 9.63 12.22
C PRO A 201 8.35 9.05 13.63
N ALA A 202 7.32 8.56 14.30
CA ALA A 202 7.33 8.07 15.67
C ALA A 202 6.54 6.77 15.81
N LEU A 203 6.80 6.04 16.89
CA LEU A 203 6.17 4.77 17.22
C LEU A 203 6.11 4.55 18.73
N ASP A 204 5.20 3.68 19.16
CA ASP A 204 5.13 3.22 20.55
C ASP A 204 6.32 2.30 20.90
N ALA A 205 6.81 2.39 22.13
CA ALA A 205 7.98 1.64 22.61
C ALA A 205 7.79 0.13 22.59
N SER A 206 6.54 -0.35 22.66
CA SER A 206 6.22 -1.78 22.52
C SER A 206 6.62 -2.35 21.16
N PHE A 207 6.57 -1.56 20.09
CA PHE A 207 6.87 -2.03 18.74
C PHE A 207 8.34 -2.42 18.55
N VAL A 208 9.25 -1.74 19.25
CA VAL A 208 10.69 -1.98 19.19
C VAL A 208 11.25 -2.65 20.45
N ALA A 209 10.38 -3.22 21.29
CA ALA A 209 10.80 -3.87 22.52
C ALA A 209 11.76 -5.05 22.21
N GLY A 210 13.01 -4.93 22.67
CA GLY A 210 14.05 -5.94 22.41
C GLY A 210 14.68 -5.87 21.00
N VAL A 211 14.34 -4.87 20.20
CA VAL A 211 14.91 -4.63 18.87
C VAL A 211 15.98 -3.55 18.95
N LYS A 212 17.10 -3.74 18.24
CA LYS A 212 18.15 -2.71 18.15
C LYS A 212 17.72 -1.63 17.16
N HIS A 213 17.81 -0.36 17.56
CA HIS A 213 17.45 0.78 16.72
C HIS A 213 18.20 2.06 17.13
N ASP A 214 18.22 3.06 16.24
CA ASP A 214 18.88 4.35 16.45
C ASP A 214 17.90 5.51 16.71
N LEU A 215 16.63 5.19 16.99
CA LEU A 215 15.60 6.17 17.36
C LEU A 215 15.91 6.88 18.68
N LYS A 216 15.40 8.10 18.83
CA LYS A 216 15.51 8.90 20.05
C LYS A 216 14.23 8.86 20.86
N ARG A 217 14.34 8.96 22.18
CA ARG A 217 13.17 9.07 23.05
C ARG A 217 12.45 10.40 22.78
N PHE A 218 11.16 10.31 22.50
CA PHE A 218 10.24 11.44 22.54
C PHE A 218 9.66 11.58 23.95
N ASP A 219 9.20 10.46 24.53
CA ASP A 219 8.82 10.33 25.94
C ASP A 219 9.08 8.89 26.45
N ASP A 220 8.61 8.55 27.66
CA ASP A 220 8.81 7.23 28.28
C ASP A 220 8.21 6.06 27.48
N ARG A 221 7.24 6.32 26.59
CA ARG A 221 6.53 5.30 25.79
C ARG A 221 6.71 5.46 24.29
N THR A 222 7.43 6.48 23.83
CA THR A 222 7.51 6.84 22.42
C THR A 222 8.95 6.98 21.96
N TRP A 223 9.25 6.36 20.83
CA TRP A 223 10.47 6.60 20.07
C TRP A 223 10.16 7.40 18.81
N ALA A 224 11.10 8.25 18.41
CA ALA A 224 10.99 9.05 17.20
C ALA A 224 12.31 9.09 16.43
N GLY A 225 12.21 9.10 15.11
CA GLY A 225 13.32 9.39 14.22
C GLY A 225 13.49 10.90 14.07
N GLN A 226 14.66 11.44 14.40
CA GLN A 226 14.90 12.89 14.40
C GLN A 226 14.52 13.56 13.07
N TYR A 227 14.84 12.91 11.95
CA TYR A 227 14.57 13.39 10.59
C TYR A 227 13.75 12.40 9.74
N ALA A 228 13.23 11.35 10.36
CA ALA A 228 12.48 10.31 9.68
C ALA A 228 11.17 10.86 9.11
N THR A 229 10.79 10.33 7.96
CA THR A 229 9.52 10.60 7.29
C THR A 229 8.55 9.45 7.49
N SER A 230 8.97 8.20 7.22
CA SER A 230 8.13 7.00 7.30
C SER A 230 8.87 5.82 7.96
N LEU A 231 8.84 5.69 9.28
CA LEU A 231 9.38 4.49 9.95
C LEU A 231 8.72 3.17 9.46
N ARG A 232 7.49 3.22 8.94
CA ARG A 232 6.81 2.09 8.27
C ARG A 232 7.62 1.55 7.09
N MET A 233 8.23 2.42 6.30
CA MET A 233 9.01 2.04 5.11
C MET A 233 10.50 1.85 5.41
N GLY A 234 10.94 1.93 6.67
CA GLY A 234 12.35 1.80 7.08
C GLY A 234 12.72 0.41 7.60
N ASP A 235 13.94 0.28 8.15
CA ASP A 235 14.50 -0.98 8.65
C ASP A 235 13.73 -1.62 9.82
N LEU A 236 12.89 -0.84 10.50
CA LEU A 236 11.98 -1.33 11.55
C LEU A 236 10.63 -1.84 10.99
N GLY A 237 10.37 -1.56 9.71
CA GLY A 237 9.22 -2.05 8.98
C GLY A 237 9.50 -3.39 8.29
N TYR A 238 8.92 -3.58 7.10
CA TYR A 238 8.99 -4.83 6.33
C TYR A 238 10.38 -5.09 5.72
N HIS A 239 11.30 -5.67 6.49
CA HIS A 239 12.59 -6.15 5.99
C HIS A 239 12.94 -7.54 6.55
N ASN A 240 13.23 -8.52 5.69
CA ASN A 240 13.81 -9.82 6.07
C ASN A 240 14.99 -10.22 5.17
N ASN A 241 15.96 -10.89 5.78
CA ASN A 241 17.18 -11.45 5.21
C ASN A 241 16.91 -12.41 4.03
N ALA A 242 15.86 -13.25 4.10
CA ALA A 242 15.54 -14.17 2.99
C ALA A 242 15.18 -13.39 1.71
N GLN A 243 14.37 -12.34 1.85
CA GLN A 243 13.96 -11.49 0.73
C GLN A 243 15.07 -10.53 0.28
N ALA A 244 16.03 -10.18 1.14
CA ALA A 244 17.19 -9.37 0.75
C ALA A 244 18.06 -10.02 -0.32
N SER A 245 17.97 -11.35 -0.49
CA SER A 245 18.63 -12.09 -1.57
C SER A 245 17.90 -12.02 -2.91
N LEU A 246 16.63 -11.60 -2.92
CA LEU A 246 15.79 -11.53 -4.12
C LEU A 246 16.15 -10.28 -4.93
N ASN A 247 16.86 -10.49 -6.04
CA ASN A 247 17.12 -9.43 -7.02
C ASN A 247 15.93 -9.35 -8.00
N ILE A 248 14.76 -8.88 -7.55
CA ILE A 248 13.57 -8.80 -8.41
C ILE A 248 13.77 -7.72 -9.48
N CYS A 249 13.74 -8.18 -10.73
CA CYS A 249 13.90 -7.33 -11.90
C CYS A 249 12.57 -6.64 -12.25
N PHE A 250 12.54 -5.30 -12.18
CA PHE A 250 11.41 -4.48 -12.63
C PHE A 250 11.61 -3.92 -14.05
N ASN A 251 12.30 -4.65 -14.93
CA ASN A 251 12.50 -4.24 -16.31
C ASN A 251 11.40 -4.78 -17.24
N GLU A 252 11.01 -6.03 -17.07
CA GLU A 252 10.08 -6.72 -17.97
C GLU A 252 9.20 -7.72 -17.20
N LEU A 253 7.95 -7.89 -17.66
CA LEU A 253 6.97 -8.79 -17.05
C LEU A 253 7.50 -10.21 -16.90
N THR A 254 8.05 -10.80 -17.97
CA THR A 254 8.55 -12.17 -17.97
C THR A 254 9.65 -12.38 -16.92
N THR A 255 10.61 -11.45 -16.82
CA THR A 255 11.69 -11.58 -15.82
C THR A 255 11.16 -11.42 -14.39
N TYR A 256 10.15 -10.57 -14.20
CA TYR A 256 9.49 -10.37 -12.93
C TYR A 256 8.75 -11.63 -12.46
N THR A 257 7.91 -12.21 -13.32
CA THR A 257 7.14 -13.42 -12.99
C THR A 257 8.04 -14.63 -12.77
N GLN A 258 9.07 -14.82 -13.61
CA GLN A 258 10.05 -15.90 -13.44
C GLN A 258 10.85 -15.80 -12.12
N THR A 259 11.21 -14.58 -11.70
CA THR A 259 11.97 -14.40 -10.44
C THR A 259 11.09 -14.68 -9.22
N LEU A 260 9.83 -14.26 -9.25
CA LEU A 260 8.89 -14.60 -8.18
C LEU A 260 8.54 -16.08 -8.15
N ASP A 261 8.34 -16.71 -9.32
CA ASP A 261 8.10 -18.15 -9.45
C ASP A 261 9.28 -18.95 -8.87
N GLN A 262 10.51 -18.54 -9.18
CA GLN A 262 11.70 -19.15 -8.58
C GLN A 262 11.71 -18.99 -7.05
N ALA A 263 11.31 -17.83 -6.52
CA ALA A 263 11.30 -17.56 -5.08
C ALA A 263 10.25 -18.38 -4.31
N ILE A 264 9.11 -18.70 -4.92
CA ILE A 264 8.08 -19.56 -4.31
C ILE A 264 8.42 -21.06 -4.40
N HIS A 265 9.39 -21.45 -5.24
CA HIS A 265 9.83 -22.84 -5.43
C HIS A 265 11.26 -23.14 -4.91
N THR A 266 11.95 -22.15 -4.32
CA THR A 266 13.29 -22.35 -3.76
C THR A 266 13.21 -22.40 -2.24
N ASP A 267 13.49 -23.57 -1.66
CA ASP A 267 13.54 -23.78 -0.21
C ASP A 267 14.59 -22.88 0.49
N TRP A 268 14.26 -22.43 1.69
CA TRP A 268 15.14 -21.64 2.55
C TRP A 268 15.52 -22.42 3.81
N PRO A 269 16.82 -22.63 4.10
CA PRO A 269 17.26 -23.51 5.20
C PRO A 269 16.66 -23.20 6.57
N ASP A 270 16.52 -21.90 6.92
CA ASP A 270 15.95 -21.53 8.22
C ASP A 270 14.45 -21.87 8.30
N TYR A 271 13.74 -21.84 7.18
CA TYR A 271 12.30 -22.15 7.12
C TYR A 271 12.08 -23.66 7.09
N GLU A 272 12.96 -24.42 6.42
CA GLU A 272 13.00 -25.89 6.51
C GLU A 272 13.21 -26.35 7.95
N ALA A 273 14.13 -25.70 8.70
CA ALA A 273 14.40 -26.02 10.10
C ALA A 273 13.18 -25.79 11.02
N ILE A 274 12.29 -24.84 10.67
CA ILE A 274 11.01 -24.63 11.36
C ILE A 274 10.01 -25.76 11.05
N GLY A 275 9.99 -26.24 9.81
CA GLY A 275 9.05 -27.25 9.31
C GLY A 275 7.64 -26.69 9.03
N THR A 276 6.82 -27.41 8.27
CA THR A 276 5.48 -26.94 7.88
C THR A 276 4.40 -27.20 8.94
N ARG A 277 4.68 -28.06 9.94
CA ARG A 277 3.72 -28.47 10.96
C ARG A 277 4.28 -28.43 12.37
N ARG A 278 3.42 -28.12 13.34
CA ARG A 278 3.69 -28.21 14.79
C ARG A 278 2.46 -28.76 15.50
N ASN A 279 2.63 -29.77 16.35
CA ASN A 279 1.52 -30.44 17.06
C ASN A 279 0.36 -30.93 16.16
N GLY A 280 0.66 -31.29 14.90
CA GLY A 280 -0.33 -31.76 13.93
C GLY A 280 -0.96 -30.66 13.07
N GLU A 281 -0.79 -29.40 13.42
CA GLU A 281 -1.35 -28.24 12.71
C GLU A 281 -0.33 -27.64 11.73
N PHE A 282 -0.81 -27.03 10.65
CA PHE A 282 0.04 -26.30 9.71
C PHE A 282 0.44 -24.93 10.26
N ILE A 283 1.72 -24.61 10.19
CA ILE A 283 2.29 -23.33 10.67
C ILE A 283 2.96 -22.51 9.58
N GLN A 284 3.07 -23.04 8.36
CA GLN A 284 3.43 -22.33 7.13
C GLN A 284 3.00 -23.18 5.93
N LEU A 285 2.77 -22.55 4.77
CA LEU A 285 2.33 -23.25 3.56
C LEU A 285 3.42 -24.16 2.97
N ASN A 286 4.64 -23.66 2.92
CA ASN A 286 5.83 -24.35 2.41
C ASN A 286 7.08 -23.85 3.15
N THR A 287 8.25 -24.26 2.69
CA THR A 287 9.57 -23.88 3.23
C THR A 287 10.38 -23.01 2.27
N SER A 288 9.76 -22.55 1.18
CA SER A 288 10.35 -21.68 0.17
C SER A 288 10.63 -20.27 0.67
N ILE A 289 11.54 -19.54 0.00
CA ILE A 289 11.85 -18.12 0.28
C ILE A 289 10.57 -17.30 0.43
N LEU A 290 9.58 -17.53 -0.44
CA LEU A 290 8.23 -16.98 -0.32
C LEU A 290 7.20 -18.12 -0.23
N GLN A 291 6.21 -18.04 0.65
CA GLN A 291 5.11 -19.02 0.66
C GLN A 291 4.26 -18.92 -0.60
N ILE A 292 3.93 -17.68 -0.96
CA ILE A 292 3.15 -17.28 -2.13
C ILE A 292 3.65 -15.91 -2.59
N GLU A 293 3.25 -15.50 -3.78
CA GLU A 293 3.64 -14.26 -4.44
C GLU A 293 3.34 -13.01 -3.59
N ASN A 294 2.25 -13.06 -2.83
CA ASN A 294 1.80 -11.96 -1.98
C ASN A 294 2.79 -11.61 -0.85
N GLU A 295 3.68 -12.54 -0.48
CA GLU A 295 4.70 -12.36 0.57
C GLU A 295 5.83 -11.41 0.15
N TYR A 296 6.03 -11.20 -1.16
CA TYR A 296 7.10 -10.34 -1.66
C TYR A 296 6.81 -8.87 -1.39
N TYR A 297 7.49 -8.26 -0.42
CA TYR A 297 7.27 -6.86 -0.10
C TYR A 297 7.88 -5.91 -1.15
N SER A 298 7.07 -4.99 -1.70
CA SER A 298 7.55 -3.95 -2.61
C SER A 298 6.74 -2.66 -2.51
N ALA A 299 7.38 -1.53 -2.82
CA ALA A 299 6.74 -0.22 -2.84
C ALA A 299 5.72 -0.03 -3.98
N ILE A 300 5.80 -0.86 -5.02
CA ILE A 300 4.87 -0.90 -6.16
C ILE A 300 4.77 -2.32 -6.71
N ARG A 301 3.59 -2.72 -7.19
CA ARG A 301 3.36 -4.02 -7.84
C ARG A 301 2.59 -3.87 -9.16
N PRO A 302 2.97 -4.59 -10.23
CA PRO A 302 2.08 -4.82 -11.36
C PRO A 302 0.98 -5.80 -10.94
N LYS A 303 -0.25 -5.56 -11.37
CA LYS A 303 -1.41 -6.34 -10.95
C LYS A 303 -2.33 -6.70 -12.11
N ARG A 304 -3.05 -7.79 -11.90
CA ARG A 304 -4.14 -8.28 -12.76
C ARG A 304 -5.24 -8.84 -11.88
N THR A 305 -6.50 -8.57 -12.20
CA THR A 305 -7.61 -9.23 -11.52
C THR A 305 -7.53 -10.74 -11.75
N THR A 306 -7.58 -11.50 -10.65
CA THR A 306 -7.51 -12.96 -10.64
C THR A 306 -8.91 -13.55 -10.68
N GLU A 307 -9.05 -14.69 -11.36
CA GLU A 307 -10.22 -15.55 -11.22
C GLU A 307 -10.15 -16.35 -9.90
N ARG A 308 -11.26 -16.99 -9.50
CA ARG A 308 -11.27 -17.79 -8.27
C ARG A 308 -10.28 -18.94 -8.38
N GLY A 309 -9.38 -19.04 -7.39
CA GLY A 309 -8.36 -20.09 -7.33
C GLY A 309 -7.14 -19.85 -8.24
N GLU A 310 -7.13 -18.77 -9.01
CA GLU A 310 -6.00 -18.41 -9.86
C GLU A 310 -4.92 -17.65 -9.08
N LYS A 311 -3.64 -18.02 -9.31
CA LYS A 311 -2.52 -17.32 -8.69
C LYS A 311 -2.22 -15.98 -9.40
N PRO A 312 -1.76 -14.94 -8.67
CA PRO A 312 -1.43 -13.65 -9.26
C PRO A 312 -0.42 -13.72 -10.42
N ILE A 313 0.62 -14.56 -10.34
CA ILE A 313 1.59 -14.73 -11.42
C ILE A 313 0.94 -15.34 -12.66
N GLN A 314 0.08 -16.37 -12.49
CA GLN A 314 -0.63 -17.00 -13.60
C GLN A 314 -1.51 -15.98 -14.34
N ALA A 315 -2.23 -15.13 -13.60
CA ALA A 315 -3.03 -14.05 -14.16
C ALA A 315 -2.20 -13.05 -14.98
N LEU A 316 -1.04 -12.65 -14.43
CA LEU A 316 -0.10 -11.75 -15.07
C LEU A 316 0.50 -12.35 -16.35
N ASP A 317 0.97 -13.60 -16.33
CA ASP A 317 1.55 -14.26 -17.51
C ASP A 317 0.51 -14.46 -18.62
N ALA A 318 -0.69 -14.92 -18.24
CA ALA A 318 -1.77 -15.18 -19.19
C ALA A 318 -2.29 -13.88 -19.82
N ARG A 319 -2.58 -12.87 -19.00
CA ARG A 319 -3.38 -11.71 -19.40
C ARG A 319 -2.66 -10.36 -19.32
N GLY A 320 -1.40 -10.33 -18.90
CA GLY A 320 -0.60 -9.11 -18.80
C GLY A 320 -1.05 -8.18 -17.68
N VAL A 321 -0.34 -7.08 -17.50
CA VAL A 321 -0.63 -6.08 -16.47
C VAL A 321 -1.90 -5.29 -16.82
N GLU A 322 -2.80 -5.18 -15.86
CA GLU A 322 -4.04 -4.41 -15.97
C GLU A 322 -3.96 -3.07 -15.22
N TYR A 323 -3.31 -3.07 -14.06
CA TYR A 323 -3.14 -1.89 -13.23
C TYR A 323 -1.85 -1.98 -12.41
N ILE A 324 -1.45 -0.86 -11.80
CA ILE A 324 -0.38 -0.82 -10.81
C ILE A 324 -0.93 -0.52 -9.43
N GLU A 325 -0.31 -1.09 -8.42
CA GLU A 325 -0.63 -0.89 -7.00
C GLU A 325 0.57 -0.22 -6.33
N VAL A 326 0.43 1.05 -5.96
CA VAL A 326 1.42 1.80 -5.16
C VAL A 326 1.18 1.48 -3.70
N ARG A 327 2.18 0.93 -3.01
CA ARG A 327 2.04 0.35 -1.66
C ARG A 327 2.80 1.10 -0.58
N CYS A 328 3.60 2.09 -0.95
CA CYS A 328 4.46 2.78 0.00
C CYS A 328 3.78 3.89 0.80
N LEU A 329 2.48 4.15 0.64
CA LEU A 329 1.82 5.27 1.30
C LEU A 329 1.55 4.96 2.78
N ASP A 330 2.01 5.85 3.65
CA ASP A 330 1.55 5.88 5.04
C ASP A 330 0.09 6.36 5.11
N LEU A 331 -0.59 6.02 6.19
CA LEU A 331 -1.85 6.63 6.55
C LEU A 331 -1.62 8.10 6.94
N ASP A 332 -2.42 9.01 6.39
CA ASP A 332 -2.50 10.40 6.82
C ASP A 332 -3.35 10.51 8.09
N PRO A 333 -2.75 10.71 9.28
CA PRO A 333 -3.51 10.81 10.52
C PRO A 333 -4.39 12.07 10.58
N PHE A 334 -4.20 13.05 9.68
CA PHE A 334 -5.02 14.24 9.61
C PHE A 334 -6.27 14.05 8.73
N SER A 335 -6.38 12.92 8.01
CA SER A 335 -7.56 12.54 7.26
C SER A 335 -8.40 11.51 8.02
N PRO A 336 -9.71 11.73 8.23
CA PRO A 336 -10.59 10.73 8.84
C PRO A 336 -10.65 9.38 8.12
N ILE A 337 -10.28 9.36 6.84
CA ILE A 337 -10.26 8.16 6.00
C ILE A 337 -8.84 7.72 5.62
N GLY A 338 -7.81 8.24 6.30
CA GLY A 338 -6.41 7.84 6.13
C GLY A 338 -5.71 8.30 4.85
N ILE A 339 -6.45 8.86 3.88
CA ILE A 339 -5.92 9.50 2.66
C ILE A 339 -6.74 10.74 2.31
N ASN A 340 -6.21 11.64 1.47
CA ASN A 340 -6.90 12.86 1.06
C ASN A 340 -6.84 13.12 -0.46
N ARG A 341 -7.66 14.08 -0.92
CA ARG A 341 -7.80 14.47 -2.32
C ARG A 341 -6.47 14.90 -2.94
N GLU A 342 -5.71 15.75 -2.23
CA GLU A 342 -4.43 16.27 -2.72
C GLU A 342 -3.42 15.15 -2.97
N GLN A 343 -3.38 14.13 -2.11
CA GLN A 343 -2.53 12.96 -2.29
C GLN A 343 -2.91 12.18 -3.55
N VAL A 344 -4.20 11.88 -3.74
CA VAL A 344 -4.69 11.09 -4.88
C VAL A 344 -4.45 11.82 -6.21
N ASP A 345 -4.78 13.10 -6.27
CA ASP A 345 -4.61 13.89 -7.50
C ASP A 345 -3.12 14.12 -7.81
N PHE A 346 -2.26 14.24 -6.80
CA PHE A 346 -0.81 14.27 -7.03
C PHE A 346 -0.29 12.92 -7.55
N LEU A 347 -0.78 11.79 -7.01
CA LEU A 347 -0.37 10.46 -7.45
C LEU A 347 -0.74 10.18 -8.91
N ASP A 348 -1.93 10.61 -9.35
CA ASP A 348 -2.33 10.60 -10.76
C ASP A 348 -1.27 11.28 -11.65
N LEU A 349 -0.95 12.54 -11.32
CA LEU A 349 -0.01 13.36 -12.06
C LEU A 349 1.40 12.75 -12.05
N PHE A 350 1.85 12.31 -10.88
CA PHE A 350 3.17 11.69 -10.67
C PHE A 350 3.33 10.39 -11.46
N LEU A 351 2.31 9.51 -11.44
CA LEU A 351 2.35 8.22 -12.14
C LEU A 351 2.22 8.39 -13.65
N LEU A 352 1.41 9.34 -14.12
CA LEU A 352 1.37 9.68 -15.54
C LEU A 352 2.72 10.23 -16.01
N ASP A 353 3.36 11.13 -15.27
CA ASP A 353 4.71 11.61 -15.62
C ASP A 353 5.75 10.47 -15.61
N CYS A 354 5.61 9.49 -14.71
CA CYS A 354 6.45 8.29 -14.75
C CYS A 354 6.26 7.49 -16.05
N LEU A 355 5.04 7.40 -16.58
CA LEU A 355 4.77 6.79 -17.88
C LEU A 355 5.35 7.63 -19.04
N LEU A 356 5.25 8.95 -18.95
CA LEU A 356 5.65 9.88 -20.02
C LEU A 356 7.13 10.23 -20.03
N SER A 357 7.88 9.85 -19.00
CA SER A 357 9.33 10.09 -18.95
C SER A 357 10.12 8.97 -19.60
N ASP A 358 11.31 9.27 -20.13
CA ASP A 358 12.25 8.23 -20.59
C ASP A 358 12.55 7.24 -19.47
N SER A 359 12.55 5.94 -19.80
CA SER A 359 12.68 4.87 -18.81
C SER A 359 13.67 3.81 -19.28
N PRO A 360 14.98 4.13 -19.31
CA PRO A 360 16.00 3.11 -19.56
C PRO A 360 15.89 1.98 -18.53
N VAL A 361 16.30 0.78 -18.94
CA VAL A 361 16.38 -0.38 -18.05
C VAL A 361 17.24 -0.05 -16.83
N ILE A 362 16.82 -0.52 -15.65
CA ILE A 362 17.56 -0.34 -14.41
C ILE A 362 18.56 -1.49 -14.31
N GLY A 363 19.85 -1.15 -14.33
CA GLY A 363 20.93 -2.10 -14.03
C GLY A 363 21.16 -2.27 -12.53
N LYS A 364 21.95 -3.27 -12.13
CA LYS A 364 22.23 -3.58 -10.71
C LYS A 364 22.75 -2.38 -9.92
N ASP A 365 23.78 -1.70 -10.42
CA ASP A 365 24.37 -0.53 -9.73
C ASP A 365 23.38 0.63 -9.59
N GLU A 366 22.46 0.81 -10.54
CA GLU A 366 21.40 1.81 -10.42
C GLU A 366 20.37 1.35 -9.39
N CYS A 367 19.96 0.08 -9.43
CA CYS A 367 19.04 -0.53 -8.46
C CYS A 367 19.47 -0.27 -7.02
N ASP A 368 20.73 -0.61 -6.69
CA ASP A 368 21.28 -0.44 -5.35
C ASP A 368 21.25 1.04 -4.91
N ARG A 369 21.64 1.96 -5.81
CA ARG A 369 21.59 3.41 -5.52
C ARG A 369 20.17 3.94 -5.32
N LEU A 370 19.19 3.41 -6.05
CA LEU A 370 17.79 3.82 -5.89
C LEU A 370 17.22 3.34 -4.56
N ASP A 371 17.55 2.12 -4.16
CA ASP A 371 17.12 1.55 -2.89
C ASP A 371 17.78 2.28 -1.71
N ASP A 372 19.07 2.64 -1.82
CA ASP A 372 19.77 3.49 -0.84
C ASP A 372 19.12 4.88 -0.74
N GLY A 373 18.88 5.55 -1.87
CA GLY A 373 18.25 6.86 -1.89
C GLY A 373 16.82 6.86 -1.34
N TYR A 374 16.09 5.76 -1.55
CA TYR A 374 14.79 5.55 -0.93
C TYR A 374 14.89 5.44 0.59
N LYS A 375 15.79 4.58 1.10
CA LYS A 375 16.04 4.41 2.55
C LYS A 375 16.51 5.70 3.22
N ASP A 376 17.36 6.47 2.54
CA ASP A 376 17.83 7.76 3.02
C ASP A 376 16.68 8.77 3.16
N ALA A 377 15.77 8.86 2.18
CA ALA A 377 14.60 9.73 2.27
C ALA A 377 13.60 9.28 3.35
N VAL A 378 13.50 7.97 3.58
CA VAL A 378 12.70 7.37 4.65
C VAL A 378 13.24 7.76 6.03
N ALA A 379 14.53 7.55 6.28
CA ALA A 379 15.15 7.75 7.59
C ALA A 379 15.53 9.21 7.87
N HIS A 380 15.82 9.99 6.83
CA HIS A 380 16.42 11.31 6.93
C HIS A 380 15.79 12.37 6.01
N GLY A 381 14.63 12.11 5.40
CA GLY A 381 14.05 13.02 4.41
C GLY A 381 13.80 14.45 4.89
N ARG A 382 13.59 14.67 6.21
CA ARG A 382 13.46 16.02 6.79
C ARG A 382 14.79 16.71 7.07
N TRP A 383 15.92 16.03 6.90
CA TRP A 383 17.25 16.64 7.04
C TRP A 383 17.62 17.36 5.75
N LYS A 384 17.63 18.70 5.79
CA LYS A 384 17.84 19.52 4.57
C LYS A 384 19.18 19.32 3.88
N ASP A 385 20.22 18.95 4.62
CA ASP A 385 21.54 18.68 4.04
C ASP A 385 21.66 17.25 3.50
N LEU A 386 20.60 16.43 3.61
CA LEU A 386 20.55 15.13 2.97
C LEU A 386 20.76 15.31 1.46
N THR A 387 21.63 14.49 0.89
CA THR A 387 21.90 14.47 -0.54
C THR A 387 21.57 13.12 -1.13
N LEU A 388 20.91 13.11 -2.29
CA LEU A 388 20.56 11.92 -3.04
C LEU A 388 21.45 11.82 -4.29
N CYS A 389 21.71 10.60 -4.75
CA CYS A 389 22.42 10.38 -6.00
C CYS A 389 21.45 10.47 -7.19
N GLN A 390 21.64 11.46 -8.06
CA GLN A 390 20.87 11.63 -9.30
C GLN A 390 21.84 11.75 -10.48
N GLY A 391 21.73 10.84 -11.46
CA GLY A 391 22.56 10.87 -12.67
C GLY A 391 24.07 10.83 -12.39
N GLY A 392 24.49 10.21 -11.28
CA GLY A 392 25.89 10.16 -10.84
C GLY A 392 26.37 11.36 -10.03
N SER A 393 25.54 12.40 -9.85
CA SER A 393 25.84 13.57 -9.01
C SER A 393 25.08 13.50 -7.69
N ARG A 394 25.59 14.19 -6.64
CA ARG A 394 24.85 14.37 -5.39
C ARG A 394 24.14 15.71 -5.37
N VAL A 395 22.83 15.68 -5.12
CA VAL A 395 21.94 16.85 -5.09
C VAL A 395 21.20 16.84 -3.76
N SER A 396 20.98 18.01 -3.14
CA SER A 396 20.20 18.06 -1.90
C SER A 396 18.78 17.55 -2.14
N VAL A 397 18.19 16.87 -1.14
CA VAL A 397 16.85 16.29 -1.24
C VAL A 397 15.80 17.36 -1.59
N GLY A 398 15.94 18.57 -1.03
CA GLY A 398 15.07 19.71 -1.33
C GLY A 398 15.19 20.22 -2.76
N SER A 399 16.41 20.35 -3.30
CA SER A 399 16.60 20.76 -4.70
C SER A 399 16.10 19.70 -5.66
N ALA A 400 16.39 18.42 -5.38
CA ALA A 400 15.90 17.29 -6.15
C ALA A 400 14.35 17.24 -6.18
N ALA A 401 13.70 17.49 -5.04
CA ALA A 401 12.24 17.49 -4.94
C ALA A 401 11.64 18.65 -5.73
N ASN A 402 12.19 19.85 -5.58
CA ASN A 402 11.75 21.04 -6.33
C ASN A 402 11.92 20.88 -7.85
N GLU A 403 13.01 20.25 -8.31
CA GLU A 403 13.20 19.97 -9.74
C GLU A 403 12.10 19.04 -10.27
N LEU A 404 11.82 17.93 -9.57
CA LEU A 404 10.76 16.99 -9.95
C LEU A 404 9.38 17.66 -9.94
N LEU A 405 9.04 18.40 -8.88
CA LEU A 405 7.77 19.12 -8.80
C LEU A 405 7.62 20.17 -9.90
N THR A 406 8.69 20.89 -10.23
CA THR A 406 8.67 21.89 -11.31
C THR A 406 8.41 21.23 -12.67
N ARG A 407 9.00 20.05 -12.90
CA ARG A 407 8.81 19.27 -14.14
C ARG A 407 7.36 18.83 -14.36
N LEU A 408 6.58 18.63 -13.30
CA LEU A 408 5.18 18.21 -13.39
C LEU A 408 4.24 19.33 -13.87
N ARG A 409 4.65 20.60 -13.78
CA ARG A 409 3.78 21.76 -14.04
C ARG A 409 3.14 21.76 -15.45
N PRO A 410 3.89 21.57 -16.55
CA PRO A 410 3.28 21.57 -17.89
C PRO A 410 2.24 20.47 -18.08
N LEU A 411 2.46 19.30 -17.46
CA LEU A 411 1.50 18.19 -17.51
C LEU A 411 0.23 18.51 -16.71
N ALA A 412 0.37 19.11 -15.52
CA ALA A 412 -0.77 19.55 -14.72
C ALA A 412 -1.62 20.57 -15.48
N GLU A 413 -0.98 21.59 -16.09
CA GLU A 413 -1.66 22.61 -16.89
C GLU A 413 -2.38 22.02 -18.12
N LEU A 414 -1.84 20.97 -18.74
CA LEU A 414 -2.46 20.30 -19.87
C LEU A 414 -3.73 19.56 -19.45
N LEU A 415 -3.64 18.73 -18.42
CA LEU A 415 -4.78 17.92 -17.94
C LEU A 415 -5.92 18.80 -17.45
N ASP A 416 -5.60 19.82 -16.67
CA ASP A 416 -6.56 20.81 -16.16
C ASP A 416 -7.25 21.57 -17.30
N ARG A 417 -6.51 21.91 -18.37
CA ARG A 417 -7.09 22.56 -19.56
C ARG A 417 -8.08 21.66 -20.30
N TRP A 418 -7.81 20.37 -20.43
CA TRP A 418 -8.73 19.44 -21.08
C TRP A 418 -10.04 19.27 -20.30
N GLN A 419 -9.99 19.37 -18.97
CA GLN A 419 -11.14 19.22 -18.10
C GLN A 419 -11.82 20.54 -17.72
N GLY A 420 -11.17 21.69 -17.97
CA GLY A 420 -11.64 23.00 -17.55
C GLY A 420 -11.64 23.18 -16.02
N CYS A 421 -10.66 22.61 -15.33
CA CYS A 421 -10.53 22.65 -13.86
C CYS A 421 -9.13 23.11 -13.42
N GLU A 422 -8.84 23.08 -12.11
CA GLU A 422 -7.51 23.42 -11.54
C GLU A 422 -6.99 22.29 -10.62
N THR A 423 -7.49 21.07 -10.83
CA THR A 423 -7.28 19.92 -9.95
C THR A 423 -5.80 19.61 -9.76
N TYR A 424 -5.08 19.42 -10.86
CA TYR A 424 -3.70 18.95 -10.81
C TYR A 424 -2.72 20.08 -10.49
N GLN A 425 -3.00 21.31 -10.93
CA GLN A 425 -2.21 22.48 -10.53
C GLN A 425 -2.35 22.78 -9.03
N ALA A 426 -3.54 22.64 -8.45
CA ALA A 426 -3.76 22.81 -7.02
C ALA A 426 -3.04 21.73 -6.21
N ALA A 427 -3.17 20.46 -6.59
CA ALA A 427 -2.48 19.35 -5.93
C ALA A 427 -0.94 19.51 -5.99
N LEU A 428 -0.41 19.93 -7.14
CA LEU A 428 1.02 20.21 -7.30
C LEU A 428 1.50 21.39 -6.44
N SER A 429 0.74 22.49 -6.43
CA SER A 429 1.07 23.68 -5.63
C SER A 429 1.04 23.37 -4.13
N ALA A 430 0.09 22.55 -3.67
CA ALA A 430 0.04 22.09 -2.29
C ALA A 430 1.31 21.30 -1.90
N GLN A 431 1.83 20.45 -2.79
CA GLN A 431 3.09 19.72 -2.51
C GLN A 431 4.32 20.62 -2.54
N GLN A 432 4.37 21.61 -3.45
CA GLN A 432 5.44 22.60 -3.49
C GLN A 432 5.50 23.41 -2.18
N GLY A 433 4.35 23.86 -1.68
CA GLY A 433 4.27 24.63 -0.43
C GLY A 433 4.78 23.86 0.80
N LYS A 434 4.71 22.52 0.81
CA LYS A 434 5.21 21.71 1.94
C LYS A 434 6.72 21.73 2.10
N ILE A 435 7.46 22.04 1.04
CA ILE A 435 8.92 22.05 1.01
C ILE A 435 9.50 23.45 0.68
N GLU A 436 8.67 24.48 0.82
CA GLU A 436 9.09 25.87 0.60
C GLU A 436 9.80 26.44 1.84
N GLY A 437 10.84 27.23 1.61
CA GLY A 437 11.58 27.91 2.67
C GLY A 437 12.29 26.97 3.64
N ASP A 438 12.45 27.45 4.87
CA ASP A 438 13.23 26.76 5.89
C ASP A 438 12.40 25.89 6.85
N ASP A 439 11.08 25.98 6.82
CA ASP A 439 10.21 25.26 7.76
C ASP A 439 9.27 24.36 6.96
N TRP A 440 9.75 23.17 6.62
CA TRP A 440 9.01 22.23 5.79
C TRP A 440 7.82 21.65 6.56
N SER A 441 6.61 21.85 6.02
CA SER A 441 5.35 21.39 6.59
C SER A 441 4.88 20.02 6.06
N VAL A 442 5.84 19.16 5.69
CA VAL A 442 5.58 17.77 5.29
C VAL A 442 4.85 16.99 6.41
N PRO A 443 4.03 15.97 6.11
CA PRO A 443 3.17 15.31 7.11
C PRO A 443 3.93 14.78 8.32
N SER A 444 5.11 14.19 8.12
CA SER A 444 5.98 13.75 9.22
C SER A 444 6.44 14.88 10.15
N ALA A 445 6.68 16.10 9.65
CA ALA A 445 6.97 17.25 10.50
C ALA A 445 5.72 17.65 11.29
N ARG A 446 4.56 17.73 10.61
CA ARG A 446 3.27 18.06 11.23
C ARG A 446 2.86 17.07 12.32
N VAL A 447 3.16 15.78 12.18
CA VAL A 447 2.93 14.77 13.22
C VAL A 447 3.79 15.06 14.46
N MET A 448 5.09 15.31 14.28
CA MET A 448 5.99 15.66 15.38
C MET A 448 5.56 16.94 16.10
N GLU A 449 5.13 17.97 15.34
CA GLU A 449 4.59 19.21 15.88
C GLU A 449 3.30 18.99 16.67
N ALA A 450 2.35 18.22 16.13
CA ALA A 450 1.08 17.92 16.79
C ALA A 450 1.26 17.13 18.10
N MET A 451 2.17 16.15 18.12
CA MET A 451 2.53 15.42 19.33
C MET A 451 3.20 16.35 20.35
N THR A 452 4.14 17.19 19.92
CA THR A 452 4.83 18.14 20.79
C THR A 452 3.87 19.18 21.39
N ALA A 453 2.97 19.73 20.58
CA ALA A 453 2.00 20.75 20.99
C ALA A 453 0.93 20.20 21.96
N SER A 454 0.55 18.93 21.80
CA SER A 454 -0.38 18.26 22.72
C SER A 454 0.27 17.76 24.01
N GLY A 455 1.60 17.55 24.01
CA GLY A 455 2.32 16.93 25.11
C GLY A 455 2.05 15.43 25.24
N LEU A 456 1.49 14.79 24.20
CA LEU A 456 1.14 13.38 24.18
C LEU A 456 2.15 12.57 23.35
N GLY A 457 2.52 11.39 23.84
CA GLY A 457 3.25 10.38 23.07
C GLY A 457 2.41 9.75 21.96
N HIS A 458 3.04 8.91 21.13
CA HIS A 458 2.44 8.33 19.91
C HIS A 458 1.10 7.67 20.19
N ARG A 459 1.05 6.76 21.16
CA ARG A 459 -0.15 6.00 21.51
C ARG A 459 -1.33 6.92 21.89
N ASP A 460 -1.10 7.84 22.82
CA ASP A 460 -2.18 8.67 23.35
C ASP A 460 -2.64 9.73 22.34
N TRP A 461 -1.69 10.28 21.57
CA TRP A 461 -2.00 11.23 20.50
C TRP A 461 -2.83 10.57 19.39
N VAL A 462 -2.39 9.41 18.87
CA VAL A 462 -3.13 8.71 17.81
C VAL A 462 -4.47 8.20 18.30
N LEU A 463 -4.59 7.75 19.57
CA LEU A 463 -5.88 7.38 20.15
C LEU A 463 -6.84 8.57 20.15
N SER A 464 -6.38 9.76 20.57
CA SER A 464 -7.17 10.99 20.55
C SER A 464 -7.63 11.37 19.14
N VAL A 465 -6.72 11.29 18.16
CA VAL A 465 -7.04 11.53 16.74
C VAL A 465 -8.05 10.50 16.21
N SER A 466 -7.88 9.22 16.55
CA SER A 466 -8.78 8.15 16.12
C SER A 466 -10.21 8.33 16.69
N GLN A 467 -10.32 8.80 17.93
CA GLN A 467 -11.60 9.17 18.55
C GLN A 467 -12.25 10.38 17.85
N GLN A 468 -11.47 11.41 17.50
CA GLN A 468 -11.95 12.56 16.74
C GLN A 468 -12.47 12.14 15.35
N HIS A 469 -11.76 11.25 14.67
CA HIS A 469 -12.18 10.72 13.37
C HIS A 469 -13.44 9.90 13.47
N LYS A 470 -13.55 9.03 14.48
CA LYS A 470 -14.77 8.30 14.77
C LYS A 470 -15.94 9.26 14.96
N GLN A 471 -15.80 10.26 15.83
CA GLN A 471 -16.82 11.29 16.04
C GLN A 471 -17.21 12.00 14.74
N THR A 472 -16.23 12.43 13.95
CA THR A 472 -16.45 13.14 12.67
C THR A 472 -17.24 12.28 11.68
N LEU A 473 -16.90 10.99 11.57
CA LEU A 473 -17.54 10.06 10.65
C LEU A 473 -18.95 9.65 11.11
N THR A 474 -19.19 9.62 12.43
CA THR A 474 -20.48 9.20 13.00
C THR A 474 -21.39 10.36 13.40
N GLU A 475 -20.95 11.62 13.26
CA GLU A 475 -21.74 12.80 13.63
C GLU A 475 -23.06 12.87 12.85
N LYS A 476 -22.99 12.58 11.55
CA LYS A 476 -24.16 12.47 10.69
C LYS A 476 -24.51 10.99 10.51
N PRO A 477 -25.79 10.61 10.55
CA PRO A 477 -26.19 9.26 10.21
C PRO A 477 -25.88 8.98 8.73
N MET A 478 -25.58 7.71 8.44
CA MET A 478 -25.43 7.24 7.07
C MET A 478 -26.78 7.34 6.33
N PRO A 479 -26.81 7.73 5.04
CA PRO A 479 -28.03 7.68 4.25
C PRO A 479 -28.64 6.26 4.25
N ALA A 480 -29.97 6.16 4.37
CA ALA A 480 -30.65 4.86 4.54
C ALA A 480 -30.37 3.88 3.39
N GLU A 481 -30.22 4.38 2.16
CA GLU A 481 -29.87 3.57 0.99
C GLU A 481 -28.44 3.02 1.09
N THR A 482 -27.47 3.85 1.49
CA THR A 482 -26.09 3.44 1.71
C THR A 482 -26.00 2.39 2.83
N LEU A 483 -26.72 2.59 3.93
CA LEU A 483 -26.77 1.62 5.03
C LEU A 483 -27.35 0.27 4.56
N ALA A 484 -28.49 0.30 3.87
CA ALA A 484 -29.13 -0.90 3.35
C ALA A 484 -28.21 -1.67 2.37
N ARG A 485 -27.38 -0.96 1.60
CA ARG A 485 -26.37 -1.57 0.73
C ARG A 485 -25.28 -2.31 1.52
N PHE A 486 -24.72 -1.72 2.57
CA PHE A 486 -23.74 -2.41 3.42
C PHE A 486 -24.37 -3.59 4.17
N GLU A 487 -25.58 -3.45 4.70
CA GLU A 487 -26.28 -4.56 5.33
C GLU A 487 -26.53 -5.73 4.36
N ALA A 488 -26.80 -5.44 3.08
CA ALA A 488 -26.87 -6.45 2.04
C ALA A 488 -25.52 -7.13 1.82
N MET A 489 -24.44 -6.38 1.64
CA MET A 489 -23.08 -6.93 1.50
C MET A 489 -22.67 -7.79 2.72
N THR A 490 -23.03 -7.38 3.94
CA THR A 490 -22.83 -8.16 5.17
C THR A 490 -23.59 -9.49 5.13
N ARG A 491 -24.85 -9.51 4.67
CA ARG A 491 -25.62 -10.77 4.56
C ARG A 491 -25.07 -11.67 3.46
N ASP A 492 -24.79 -11.10 2.29
CA ASP A 492 -24.37 -11.83 1.10
C ASP A 492 -22.98 -12.45 1.29
N SER A 493 -22.04 -11.71 1.89
CA SER A 493 -20.71 -12.23 2.21
C SER A 493 -20.77 -13.45 3.13
N LYS A 494 -21.60 -13.42 4.18
CA LYS A 494 -21.78 -14.57 5.08
C LYS A 494 -22.38 -15.77 4.36
N ALA A 495 -23.39 -15.55 3.52
CA ALA A 495 -24.01 -16.60 2.73
C ALA A 495 -23.00 -17.22 1.75
N GLU A 496 -22.15 -16.39 1.13
CA GLU A 496 -21.09 -16.84 0.24
C GLU A 496 -20.03 -17.67 0.96
N GLN A 497 -19.55 -17.22 2.13
CA GLN A 497 -18.58 -17.99 2.91
C GLN A 497 -19.17 -19.36 3.31
N ALA A 498 -20.42 -19.41 3.77
CA ALA A 498 -21.08 -20.66 4.10
C ALA A 498 -21.22 -21.59 2.88
N ALA A 499 -21.49 -21.03 1.69
CA ALA A 499 -21.53 -21.80 0.45
C ALA A 499 -20.16 -22.36 0.06
N MET A 500 -19.08 -21.60 0.27
CA MET A 500 -17.70 -22.06 0.06
C MET A 500 -17.34 -23.22 1.00
N GLU A 501 -17.65 -23.08 2.30
CA GLU A 501 -17.42 -24.12 3.30
C GLU A 501 -18.19 -25.42 2.98
N ALA A 502 -19.43 -25.29 2.47
CA ALA A 502 -20.23 -26.45 2.07
C ALA A 502 -19.79 -27.08 0.74
N ALA A 503 -19.06 -26.35 -0.11
CA ALA A 503 -18.61 -26.81 -1.42
C ALA A 503 -17.26 -27.55 -1.37
N ASP A 504 -16.52 -27.47 -0.27
CA ASP A 504 -15.28 -28.20 -0.10
C ASP A 504 -15.52 -29.71 -0.04
N THR A 505 -14.83 -30.45 -0.92
CA THR A 505 -15.01 -31.90 -1.07
C THR A 505 -13.79 -32.71 -0.62
N GLN A 506 -12.67 -32.05 -0.34
CA GLN A 506 -11.41 -32.69 0.04
C GLN A 506 -10.81 -32.08 1.32
N PRO A 507 -10.04 -32.85 2.11
CA PRO A 507 -9.33 -32.34 3.27
C PRO A 507 -8.32 -31.24 2.91
N PHE A 508 -8.11 -30.30 3.82
CA PHE A 508 -7.18 -29.18 3.60
C PHE A 508 -5.76 -29.60 3.22
N SER A 509 -5.25 -30.71 3.75
CA SER A 509 -3.91 -31.20 3.38
C SER A 509 -3.80 -31.59 1.91
N GLU A 510 -4.83 -32.23 1.34
CA GLU A 510 -4.85 -32.61 -0.07
C GLU A 510 -5.01 -31.36 -0.94
N PHE A 511 -5.90 -30.44 -0.54
CA PHE A 511 -6.06 -29.15 -1.19
C PHE A 511 -4.75 -28.34 -1.24
N LEU A 512 -4.02 -28.27 -0.14
CA LEU A 512 -2.77 -27.53 -0.06
C LEU A 512 -1.70 -28.14 -0.97
N GLU A 513 -1.59 -29.47 -1.02
CA GLU A 513 -0.66 -30.13 -1.94
C GLU A 513 -0.96 -29.83 -3.40
N ASP A 514 -2.24 -29.80 -3.79
CA ASP A 514 -2.63 -29.47 -5.15
C ASP A 514 -2.39 -27.99 -5.47
N TYR A 515 -2.73 -27.09 -4.55
CA TYR A 515 -2.48 -25.64 -4.69
C TYR A 515 -1.00 -25.32 -4.87
N LEU A 516 -0.11 -26.03 -4.18
CA LEU A 516 1.33 -25.81 -4.29
C LEU A 516 1.92 -26.37 -5.60
N LYS A 517 1.25 -27.34 -6.25
CA LYS A 517 1.69 -27.93 -7.53
C LYS A 517 1.21 -27.17 -8.76
N SER A 518 0.06 -26.49 -8.67
CA SER A 518 -0.52 -25.66 -9.74
C SER A 518 0.27 -24.38 -9.97
#